data_AF-A0AAV2MXQ3-F1
#
_entry.id   AF-A0AAV2MXQ3-F1
#
_cell.length_a   1.000
_cell.length_b   1.000
_cell.length_c   1.000
_cell.angle_alpha   90.00
_cell.angle_beta   90.00
_cell.angle_gamma   90.00
#
_symmetry.space_group_name_H-M   'P 1'
#
loop_
_entity.id
_entity.type
_entity.pdbx_description
1 polymer ?
#
loop_
_entity_poly.entity_id
_entity_poly.type
_entity_poly.pdbx_seq_one_letter_code
_entity_poly.pdbx_strand_id
1 'polypeptide(L)' 'MKLALQQIREGMSVSSASKAFGIPKTTLQDKKFGRHQRLVGAPTILTQDEEKVFTNWIVELGKQGFPVTKE' A
#
# COMPACT_ATOMS: atom_id res chain seq x y z
N MET A 1 -5.16 6.60 -1.68
CA MET A 1 -6.39 5.82 -1.33
C MET A 1 -6.67 5.76 0.17
N LYS A 2 -5.70 5.46 1.05
CA LYS A 2 -5.91 5.43 2.53
C LYS A 2 -6.53 6.73 3.08
N LEU A 3 -5.98 7.89 2.70
CA LEU A 3 -6.50 9.22 3.06
C LEU A 3 -7.95 9.44 2.60
N ALA A 4 -8.29 9.07 1.37
CA ALA A 4 -9.66 9.20 0.86
C ALA A 4 -10.67 8.36 1.65
N LEU A 5 -10.30 7.14 2.05
CA LEU A 5 -11.16 6.28 2.88
C LEU A 5 -11.32 6.82 4.31
N GLN A 6 -10.27 7.42 4.86
CA GLN A 6 -10.33 8.06 6.17
C GLN A 6 -11.30 9.25 6.16
N GLN A 7 -11.20 10.13 5.18
CA GLN A 7 -12.12 11.27 5.03
C GLN A 7 -13.57 10.81 4.84
N ILE A 8 -13.80 9.71 4.11
CA ILE A 8 -15.14 9.11 3.98
C ILE A 8 -15.66 8.58 5.33
N ARG A 9 -14.79 8.07 6.20
CA ARG A 9 -15.16 7.65 7.57
C ARG A 9 -15.43 8.84 8.48
N GLU A 10 -14.73 9.94 8.28
CA GLU A 10 -14.89 11.21 9.00
C GLU A 10 -16.16 12.00 8.56
N GLY A 11 -16.92 11.49 7.59
CA GLY A 11 -18.21 12.05 7.18
C GLY A 11 -18.27 12.59 5.76
N MET A 12 -17.14 12.59 5.01
CA MET A 12 -17.13 13.01 3.62
C MET A 12 -17.94 12.05 2.73
N SER A 13 -18.75 12.60 1.83
CA SER A 13 -19.47 11.76 0.86
C SER A 13 -18.50 11.08 -0.12
N VAL A 14 -18.83 9.87 -0.57
CA VAL A 14 -18.00 9.14 -1.55
C VAL A 14 -17.87 9.92 -2.87
N SER A 15 -18.89 10.70 -3.23
CA SER A 15 -18.86 11.57 -4.42
C SER A 15 -17.84 12.72 -4.25
N SER A 16 -17.86 13.37 -3.08
CA SER A 16 -16.91 14.44 -2.75
C SER A 16 -15.47 13.91 -2.72
N ALA A 17 -15.25 12.76 -2.08
CA ALA A 17 -13.95 12.11 -2.04
C ALA A 17 -13.47 11.68 -3.44
N SER A 18 -14.38 11.23 -4.31
CA SER A 18 -14.04 10.87 -5.70
C SER A 18 -13.49 12.07 -6.47
N LYS A 19 -14.13 13.24 -6.34
CA LYS A 19 -13.67 14.48 -6.98
C LYS A 19 -12.39 15.02 -6.34
N ALA A 20 -12.29 15.00 -5.02
CA ALA A 20 -11.14 15.55 -4.29
C ALA A 20 -9.85 14.75 -4.51
N PHE A 21 -9.95 13.42 -4.63
CA PHE A 21 -8.78 12.53 -4.74
C PHE A 21 -8.60 11.92 -6.14
N GLY A 22 -9.48 12.21 -7.10
CA GLY A 22 -9.42 11.66 -8.46
C GLY A 22 -9.60 10.14 -8.54
N ILE A 23 -10.23 9.53 -7.54
CA ILE A 23 -10.44 8.07 -7.48
C ILE A 23 -11.86 7.75 -7.94
N PRO A 24 -12.09 6.76 -8.82
CA PRO A 24 -13.43 6.36 -9.21
C PRO A 24 -14.32 6.01 -8.00
N LYS A 25 -15.57 6.48 -8.05
CA LYS A 25 -16.58 6.24 -7.00
C LYS A 25 -16.76 4.74 -6.71
N THR A 26 -16.77 3.91 -7.75
CA THR A 26 -16.91 2.45 -7.65
C THR A 26 -15.77 1.84 -6.85
N THR A 27 -14.53 2.24 -7.13
CA THR A 27 -13.35 1.80 -6.38
C THR A 27 -13.42 2.19 -4.90
N LEU A 28 -13.85 3.43 -4.60
CA LEU A 28 -14.03 3.88 -3.22
C LEU A 28 -15.15 3.11 -2.50
N GLN A 29 -16.27 2.82 -3.18
CA GLN A 29 -17.35 2.02 -2.63
C GLN A 29 -16.91 0.59 -2.34
N ASP A 30 -16.28 -0.09 -3.31
CA ASP A 30 -15.84 -1.48 -3.13
C ASP A 30 -14.81 -1.60 -2.00
N LYS A 31 -13.94 -0.60 -1.86
CA LYS A 31 -12.95 -0.55 -0.78
C LYS A 31 -13.58 -0.17 0.57
N LYS A 32 -14.62 0.67 0.60
CA LYS A 32 -15.41 0.98 1.81
C LYS A 32 -16.17 -0.24 2.32
N PHE A 33 -16.84 -0.98 1.42
CA PHE A 33 -17.63 -2.16 1.76
C PHE A 33 -16.79 -3.45 1.84
N GLY A 34 -15.49 -3.37 1.55
CA GLY A 34 -14.60 -4.54 1.61
C GLY A 34 -14.96 -5.63 0.61
N ARG A 35 -15.52 -5.30 -0.56
CA ARG A 35 -15.91 -6.29 -1.59
C ARG A 35 -14.72 -7.02 -2.19
N HIS A 36 -13.55 -6.38 -2.18
CA HIS A 36 -12.28 -6.95 -2.62
C HIS A 36 -11.26 -6.94 -1.47
N GLN A 37 -11.26 -8.01 -0.66
CA GLN A 37 -10.25 -8.23 0.39
C GLN A 37 -9.17 -9.24 0.01
N ARG A 38 -9.31 -9.92 -1.14
CA ARG A 38 -8.26 -10.84 -1.59
C ARG A 38 -6.97 -10.07 -1.79
N LEU A 39 -5.89 -10.60 -1.22
CA LEU A 39 -4.55 -10.17 -1.57
C LEU A 39 -4.37 -10.44 -3.05
N VAL A 40 -3.97 -9.41 -3.78
CA VAL A 40 -3.63 -9.50 -5.20
C VAL A 40 -2.17 -9.90 -5.29
N GLY A 41 -1.89 -11.00 -5.99
CA GLY A 41 -0.53 -11.52 -6.18
C GLY A 41 -0.34 -12.94 -5.64
N ALA A 42 0.84 -13.50 -5.92
CA ALA A 42 1.27 -14.77 -5.34
C ALA A 42 1.48 -14.63 -3.82
N PRO A 43 1.33 -15.72 -3.04
CA PRO A 43 1.67 -15.70 -1.63
C PRO A 43 3.15 -15.35 -1.45
N THR A 44 3.46 -14.58 -0.41
CA THR A 44 4.84 -14.29 -0.01
C THR A 44 5.50 -15.58 0.50
N ILE A 45 6.68 -15.90 -0.02
CA ILE A 45 7.48 -17.05 0.44
C ILE A 45 8.15 -16.72 1.78
N LEU A 46 8.63 -15.48 1.91
CA LEU A 46 9.29 -14.99 3.11
C LEU A 46 8.27 -14.38 4.08
N THR A 47 8.57 -14.50 5.37
CA THR A 47 7.87 -13.78 6.43
C THR A 47 8.29 -12.31 6.45
N GLN A 48 7.45 -11.45 7.05
CA GLN A 48 7.76 -10.02 7.18
C GLN A 48 9.05 -9.75 7.95
N ASP A 49 9.38 -10.59 8.94
CA ASP A 49 10.59 -10.44 9.74
C ASP A 49 11.84 -10.79 8.91
N GLU A 50 11.78 -11.86 8.11
CA GLU A 50 12.86 -12.22 7.17
C GLU A 50 13.09 -11.11 6.14
N GLU A 51 12.02 -10.63 5.49
CA GLU A 51 12.12 -9.53 4.51
C GLU A 51 12.74 -8.26 5.13
N LYS A 52 12.43 -7.98 6.40
CA LYS A 52 12.98 -6.83 7.12
C LYS A 52 14.48 -6.96 7.36
N VAL A 53 14.97 -8.16 7.69
CA VAL A 53 16.41 -8.42 7.85
C VAL A 53 17.14 -8.14 6.54
N PHE A 54 16.65 -8.68 5.41
CA PHE A 54 17.26 -8.44 4.10
C PHE A 54 17.24 -6.97 3.72
N THR A 55 16.10 -6.30 3.90
CA THR A 55 15.94 -4.88 3.54
C THR A 55 16.89 -4.00 4.35
N ASN A 56 16.98 -4.22 5.66
CA ASN A 56 17.89 -3.46 6.52
C ASN A 56 19.35 -3.66 6.11
N TRP A 57 19.74 -4.89 5.81
CA TRP A 57 21.09 -5.21 5.37
C TRP A 57 21.44 -4.52 4.04
N ILE A 58 20.55 -4.60 3.05
CA ILE A 58 20.73 -3.93 1.75
C ILE A 58 20.88 -2.41 1.93
N VAL A 59 20.03 -1.79 2.77
CA VAL A 59 20.09 -0.36 3.06
C VAL A 59 21.41 0.02 3.75
N GLU A 60 21.88 -0.80 4.69
CA GLU A 60 23.11 -0.54 5.43
C GLU A 60 24.34 -0.64 4.53
N LEU A 61 24.42 -1.67 3.68
CA LEU A 61 25.48 -1.78 2.67
C LEU A 61 25.49 -0.57 1.73
N GLY A 62 24.31 -0.11 1.30
CA GLY A 62 24.19 1.11 0.50
C GLY A 62 24.76 2.36 1.19
N LYS A 63 24.51 2.53 2.50
CA LYS A 63 25.07 3.65 3.29
C LYS A 63 26.60 3.59 3.41
N GLN A 64 27.15 2.37 3.46
CA GLN A 64 28.59 2.14 3.55
C GLN A 64 29.31 2.28 2.20
N GLY A 65 28.59 2.65 1.13
CA GLY A 65 29.15 2.83 -0.21
C GLY A 65 29.17 1.55 -1.04
N PHE A 66 28.48 0.49 -0.60
CA PHE A 66 28.34 -0.79 -1.31
C PHE A 66 26.87 -1.00 -1.69
N PRO A 67 26.32 -0.26 -2.67
CA PRO A 67 24.95 -0.48 -3.11
C PRO A 67 24.80 -1.90 -3.66
N VAL A 68 23.85 -2.67 -3.11
CA VAL A 68 23.56 -4.02 -3.59
C VAL A 68 22.87 -3.92 -4.95
N THR A 69 23.64 -4.10 -6.03
CA THR A 69 23.14 -4.18 -7.40
C THR A 69 22.97 -5.64 -7.81
N LYS A 70 22.08 -5.88 -8.78
CA LYS A 70 21.93 -7.17 -9.44
C LYS A 70 23.03 -7.28 -10.49
N GLU A 71 24.15 -7.90 -10.15
CA GLU A 71 25.11 -8.45 -11.13
C GLU A 71 25.02 -9.97 -11.12
#